data_AF-A0A392TVL5-F1
#
_entry.id   AF-A0A392TVL5-F1
#
_cell.length_a   1.000
_cell.length_b   1.000
_cell.length_c   1.000
_cell.angle_alpha   90.00
_cell.angle_beta   90.00
_cell.angle_gamma   90.00
#
_symmetry.space_group_name_H-M   'P 1'
#
loop_
_entity.id
_entity.type
_entity.pdbx_description
1 polymer ?
#
loop_
_entity_poly.entity_id
_entity_poly.type
_entity_poly.pdbx_seq_one_letter_code
_entity_poly.pdbx_strand_id
1 'polypeptide(L)' 'MYFRLFKTLQLTLENLVPYVGTDLQGFNGSTTKPWGYVDLIITFGDDESLKSVRVQFLVVDCPS' A
#
# COMPACT_ATOMS: atom_id res chain seq x y z
N MET A 1 -8.82 -0.23 4.08
CA MET A 1 -8.44 -1.40 4.91
C MET A 1 -6.92 -1.64 5.08
N TYR A 2 -6.02 -0.67 4.85
CA TYR A 2 -4.58 -0.81 5.23
C TYR A 2 -3.99 0.39 5.99
N PHE A 3 -4.80 1.42 6.23
CA PHE A 3 -4.38 2.61 6.98
C PHE A 3 -3.89 2.28 8.40
N ARG A 4 -4.47 1.27 9.05
CA ARG A 4 -3.99 0.78 10.35
C ARG A 4 -2.57 0.21 10.27
N LEU A 5 -2.25 -0.58 9.25
CA LEU A 5 -0.90 -1.12 9.03
C LEU A 5 0.09 0.02 8.77
N PHE A 6 -0.29 0.97 7.91
CA PHE A 6 0.50 2.17 7.64
C PHE A 6 0.85 2.94 8.93
N LYS A 7 -0.14 3.14 9.81
CA LYS A 7 0.04 3.74 11.13
C LYS A 7 0.88 2.90 12.09
N THR A 8 0.67 1.58 12.15
CA THR A 8 1.43 0.68 13.01
C THR A 8 2.92 0.66 12.65
N LEU A 9 3.22 0.71 11.34
CA LEU A 9 4.58 0.81 10.82
C LEU A 9 5.17 2.22 10.96
N GLN A 10 4.43 3.16 11.57
CA GLN A 10 4.80 4.56 11.75
C GLN A 10 5.15 5.28 10.44
N LEU A 11 4.55 4.82 9.33
CA LEU A 11 4.71 5.47 8.05
C LEU A 11 3.83 6.71 8.00
N THR A 12 4.36 7.78 7.42
CA THR A 12 3.69 9.05 7.17
C THR A 12 3.64 9.32 5.66
N LEU A 13 2.87 10.33 5.26
CA LEU A 13 2.81 10.73 3.85
C LEU A 13 4.18 11.14 3.28
N GLU A 14 5.10 11.59 4.13
CA GLU A 14 6.46 11.98 3.73
C GLU A 14 7.33 10.77 3.35
N ASN A 15 6.97 9.57 3.80
CA ASN A 15 7.66 8.35 3.42
C ASN A 15 7.21 7.83 2.04
N LEU A 16 6.17 8.41 1.46
CA LEU A 16 5.62 7.97 0.19
C LEU A 16 6.40 8.57 -0.98
N VAL A 17 6.68 7.73 -1.96
CA VAL A 17 7.06 8.22 -3.29
C VAL A 17 5.78 8.66 -4.00
N PRO A 18 5.72 9.91 -4.54
CA PRO A 18 4.56 10.38 -5.26
C PRO A 18 4.21 9.45 -6.42
N TYR A 19 2.94 9.10 -6.52
CA TYR A 19 2.46 8.29 -7.64
C TYR A 19 2.20 9.20 -8.84
N VAL A 20 2.89 8.94 -9.94
CA VAL A 20 2.72 9.65 -11.22
C VAL A 20 2.11 8.66 -12.21
N GLY A 21 0.78 8.65 -12.29
CA GLY A 21 0.02 7.74 -13.14
C GLY A 21 -1.47 8.08 -13.14
N THR A 22 -2.28 7.22 -13.74
CA THR A 22 -3.73 7.37 -13.79
C THR A 22 -4.37 6.97 -12.46
N ASP A 23 -5.50 7.59 -12.13
CA ASP A 23 -6.30 7.18 -10.98
C ASP A 23 -6.65 5.68 -11.06
N LEU A 24 -6.71 5.02 -9.91
CA LEU A 24 -7.09 3.62 -9.84
C LEU A 24 -8.60 3.52 -10.05
N GLN A 25 -9.01 2.63 -10.95
CA GLN A 25 -10.42 2.37 -11.23
C GLN A 25 -10.86 1.05 -10.62
N GLY A 26 -11.89 1.08 -9.79
CA GLY A 26 -12.56 -0.10 -9.27
C GLY A 26 -13.51 -0.72 -10.29
N PHE A 27 -13.87 -1.99 -10.10
CA PHE A 27 -14.81 -2.71 -10.97
C PHE A 27 -16.22 -2.09 -11.02
N ASN A 28 -16.59 -1.32 -10.00
CA ASN A 28 -17.84 -0.56 -9.95
C ASN A 28 -17.77 0.79 -10.72
N GLY A 29 -16.67 1.07 -11.42
CA GLY A 29 -16.44 2.32 -12.13
C GLY A 29 -16.00 3.49 -11.24
N SER A 30 -15.94 3.31 -9.92
CA SER A 30 -15.39 4.34 -9.02
C SER A 30 -13.90 4.53 -9.25
N THR A 31 -13.43 5.76 -9.09
CA THR A 31 -12.00 6.08 -9.19
C THR A 31 -11.47 6.59 -7.85
N THR A 32 -10.20 6.31 -7.57
CA THR A 32 -9.47 6.87 -6.42
C THR A 32 -8.06 7.26 -6.83
N LYS A 33 -7.62 8.43 -6.36
CA LYS A 33 -6.27 8.92 -6.62
C LYS A 33 -5.32 8.42 -5.53
N PRO A 34 -4.26 7.68 -5.87
CA PRO A 34 -3.23 7.32 -4.89
C PRO A 34 -2.49 8.56 -4.40
N TRP A 35 -2.19 8.60 -3.10
CA TRP A 35 -1.27 9.58 -2.54
C TRP A 35 0.17 9.29 -2.94
N GLY A 36 0.50 8.01 -3.08
CA GLY A 36 1.84 7.55 -3.42
C GLY A 36 1.98 6.06 -3.20
N TYR A 37 3.21 5.59 -3.22
CA TYR A 37 3.55 4.21 -2.88
C TYR A 37 4.74 4.12 -1.94
N VAL A 38 4.85 2.96 -1.29
CA VAL A 38 5.99 2.58 -0.45
C VAL A 38 6.36 1.14 -0.77
N ASP A 39 7.66 0.87 -0.88
CA ASP A 39 8.15 -0.49 -1.01
C ASP A 39 8.46 -1.05 0.38
N LEU A 40 7.87 -2.19 0.71
CA LEU A 40 8.10 -2.88 1.98
C LEU A 40 8.57 -4.31 1.71
N ILE A 41 9.50 -4.80 2.54
CA ILE A 41 9.84 -6.22 2.55
C ILE A 41 8.80 -6.91 3.44
N ILE A 42 8.00 -7.79 2.85
CA ILE A 42 7.01 -8.56 3.56
C ILE A 42 7.41 -10.03 3.56
N THR A 43 7.30 -10.66 4.72
CA THR A 43 7.53 -12.08 4.89
C THR A 43 6.18 -12.80 4.92
N PHE A 44 6.02 -13.82 4.07
CA PHE A 44 4.82 -14.64 3.99
C PHE A 44 5.20 -16.13 4.06
N GLY A 45 4.26 -16.96 4.50
CA GLY A 45 4.44 -18.40 4.69
C GLY A 45 4.39 -18.78 6.16
N ASP A 46 4.39 -20.09 6.41
CA ASP A 46 4.49 -20.65 7.75
C ASP A 46 5.96 -20.94 8.10
N ASP A 47 6.27 -21.26 9.36
CA ASP A 47 7.64 -21.34 9.91
C ASP A 47 8.67 -22.06 9.00
N GLU A 48 8.28 -23.18 8.37
CA GLU A 48 9.18 -23.97 7.51
C GLU A 48 9.30 -23.43 6.06
N SER A 49 8.49 -22.45 5.68
CA SER A 49 8.37 -21.94 4.30
C SER A 49 8.30 -20.41 4.20
N LEU A 50 8.87 -19.70 5.18
CA LEU A 50 8.94 -18.25 5.16
C LEU A 50 9.70 -17.74 3.92
N LYS A 51 9.07 -16.80 3.21
CA LYS A 51 9.66 -16.09 2.07
C LYS A 51 9.48 -14.60 2.23
N SER A 52 10.58 -13.87 2.12
CA SER A 52 10.56 -12.40 2.11
C SER A 52 10.58 -11.89 0.67
N VAL A 53 9.65 -11.01 0.34
CA VAL A 53 9.55 -10.39 -0.99
C VAL A 53 9.39 -8.88 -0.82
N ARG A 54 10.06 -8.12 -1.68
CA ARG A 54 9.82 -6.68 -1.79
C ARG A 54 8.50 -6.44 -2.52
N VAL A 55 7.55 -5.82 -1.85
CA VAL A 55 6.21 -5.54 -2.37
C VAL A 55 5.98 -4.03 -2.36
N GLN A 56 5.47 -3.50 -3.46
CA GLN A 56 5.04 -2.12 -3.55
C GLN A 56 3.58 -1.98 -3.12
N PHE A 57 3.32 -1.13 -2.14
CA PHE A 57 1.98 -0.82 -1.65
C PHE A 57 1.58 0.58 -2.10
N LEU A 58 0.48 0.67 -2.87
CA LEU A 58 -0.17 1.94 -3.18
C LEU A 58 -1.02 2.38 -2.00
N VAL A 59 -0.83 3.63 -1.58
CA VAL A 59 -1.60 4.23 -0.49
C VAL A 59 -2.66 5.14 -1.10
N VAL A 60 -3.92 4.83 -0.79
CA VAL A 60 -5.09 5.58 -1.23
C VAL A 60 -5.87 6.07 -0.02
N ASP A 61 -6.54 7.22 -0.17
CA ASP A 61 -7.55 7.63 0.79
C ASP A 61 -8.76 6.70 0.69
N CYS A 62 -9.27 6.27 1.84
CA CYS A 62 -10.45 5.42 1.92
C CYS A 62 -11.32 5.93 3.06
N PRO A 63 -12.28 6.82 2.77
CA PRO A 63 -13.26 7.26 3.76
C PRO A 63 -14.03 6.02 4.22
N SER A 64 -13.96 5.76 5.53
CA SER A 64 -14.59 4.61 6.20
C SER A 64 -16.02 4.92 6.55
#